data_AF-A0A8H3E0I8-F1
#
_entry.id   AF-A0A8H3E0I8-F1
#
_cell.length_a   1.000
_cell.length_b   1.000
_cell.length_c   1.000
_cell.angle_alpha   90.00
_cell.angle_beta   90.00
_cell.angle_gamma   90.00
#
_symmetry.space_group_name_H-M   'P 1'
#
loop_
_entity.id
_entity.type
_entity.pdbx_description
1 polymer ?
#
loop_
_entity_poly.entity_id
_entity_poly.type
_entity_poly.pdbx_seq_one_letter_code
_entity_poly.pdbx_strand_id
1 'polypeptide(L)'
;MKNLESGLYASVASVDGTCNGGKLHGSKDKCFWLLEQNTDGSVFITVPCTNYVADVDNGNPANGMTVRLWEKSGARQQRWYFEAL
;
A
#
# COMPACT_ATOMS: atom_id res chain seq x y z
N MET A 1 -6.41 -3.29 -5.20
CA MET A 1 -7.13 -3.83 -4.01
C MET A 1 -8.47 -3.10 -3.90
N LYS A 2 -9.58 -3.80 -3.63
CA LYS A 2 -10.94 -3.20 -3.54
C LYS A 2 -11.41 -3.27 -2.09
N ASN A 3 -11.88 -2.15 -1.54
CA ASN A 3 -12.57 -2.14 -0.27
C ASN A 3 -14.01 -2.64 -0.48
N LEU A 4 -14.46 -3.61 0.32
CA LEU A 4 -15.77 -4.25 0.14
C LEU A 4 -16.93 -3.32 0.51
N GLU A 5 -16.77 -2.52 1.57
CA GLU A 5 -17.80 -1.61 2.09
C GLU A 5 -18.10 -0.46 1.11
N SER A 6 -17.07 0.28 0.71
CA SER A 6 -17.20 1.42 -0.20
C SER A 6 -17.30 1.02 -1.67
N GLY A 7 -16.84 -0.19 -2.02
CA GLY A 7 -16.69 -0.63 -3.39
C GLY A 7 -15.56 0.05 -4.18
N LEU A 8 -14.79 0.94 -3.55
CA LEU A 8 -13.70 1.68 -4.20
C LEU A 8 -12.38 0.90 -4.20
N TYR A 9 -11.53 1.20 -5.17
CA TYR A 9 -10.17 0.68 -5.26
C TYR A 9 -9.20 1.61 -4.53
N ALA A 10 -8.29 1.03 -3.73
CA ALA A 10 -7.15 1.78 -3.22
C ALA A 10 -6.24 2.18 -4.39
N SER A 11 -6.02 3.49 -4.54
CA SER A 11 -5.34 4.10 -5.68
C SER A 11 -4.34 5.17 -5.25
N VAL A 12 -3.39 5.44 -6.14
CA VAL A 12 -2.46 6.58 -6.11
C VAL A 12 -2.96 7.65 -7.09
N ALA A 13 -2.68 8.93 -6.83
CA ALA A 13 -3.27 10.04 -7.62
C ALA A 13 -2.68 10.12 -9.04
N SER A 14 -1.38 9.82 -9.16
CA SER A 14 -0.71 9.51 -10.40
C SER A 14 0.54 8.69 -10.07
N VAL A 15 0.93 7.79 -10.97
CA VAL A 15 2.19 7.03 -10.84
C VAL A 15 3.39 7.98 -10.92
N ASP A 16 3.29 9.02 -11.76
CA ASP A 16 4.32 10.05 -11.92
C ASP A 16 4.35 11.09 -10.78
N GLY A 17 3.34 11.06 -9.89
CA GLY A 17 3.23 11.93 -8.71
C GLY A 17 3.48 11.18 -7.40
N THR A 18 3.94 9.93 -7.45
CA THR A 18 4.33 9.22 -6.23
C THR A 18 5.58 9.84 -5.63
N CYS A 19 5.46 10.33 -4.41
CA CYS A 19 6.54 10.84 -3.60
C CYS A 19 6.46 10.22 -2.20
N ASN A 20 7.57 10.31 -1.45
CA ASN A 20 7.58 10.01 -0.02
C ASN A 20 6.50 10.85 0.69
N GLY A 21 5.52 10.19 1.30
CA GLY A 21 4.38 10.85 1.96
C GLY A 21 3.11 10.95 1.12
N GLY A 22 3.11 10.44 -0.12
CA GLY A 22 1.89 10.31 -0.92
C GLY A 22 0.85 9.43 -0.22
N LYS A 23 -0.41 9.91 -0.14
CA LYS A 23 -1.50 9.17 0.51
C LYS A 23 -2.23 8.27 -0.50
N LEU A 24 -2.63 7.09 -0.04
CA LEU A 24 -3.62 6.28 -0.76
C LEU A 24 -5.00 6.91 -0.62
N HIS A 25 -5.79 6.89 -1.69
CA HIS A 25 -7.20 7.30 -1.67
C HIS A 25 -8.08 6.25 -2.37
N GLY A 26 -9.38 6.27 -2.09
CA GLY A 26 -10.35 5.44 -2.78
C GLY A 26 -10.71 6.04 -4.14
N SER A 27 -10.65 5.24 -5.21
CA SER A 27 -11.05 5.62 -6.57
C SER A 27 -11.98 4.58 -7.20
N LYS A 28 -12.79 5.00 -8.17
CA LYS A 28 -13.56 4.08 -9.03
C LYS A 28 -12.66 3.43 -10.09
N ASP A 29 -11.56 4.09 -10.44
CA ASP A 29 -10.59 3.58 -11.39
C ASP A 29 -9.72 2.51 -10.73
N LYS A 30 -9.38 1.48 -11.51
CA LYS A 30 -8.53 0.40 -11.02
C LYS A 30 -7.07 0.83 -11.07
N CYS A 31 -6.42 0.81 -9.91
CA CYS A 31 -4.97 0.81 -9.82
C CYS A 31 -4.49 -0.64 -9.61
N PHE A 32 -3.53 -1.05 -10.43
CA PHE A 32 -2.85 -2.33 -10.25
C PHE A 32 -1.72 -2.17 -9.26
N TRP A 33 -1.51 -3.20 -8.45
CA TRP A 33 -0.47 -3.26 -7.42
C TRP A 33 0.38 -4.49 -7.70
N LEU A 34 1.70 -4.35 -7.61
CA LEU A 34 2.60 -5.49 -7.65
C LEU A 34 2.70 -6.07 -6.24
N LEU A 35 2.41 -7.37 -6.10
CA LEU A 35 2.49 -8.08 -4.82
C LEU A 35 3.74 -8.97 -4.84
N GLU A 36 4.76 -8.56 -4.10
CA GLU A 36 6.01 -9.30 -3.98
C GLU A 36 6.01 -10.09 -2.67
N GLN A 37 5.80 -11.40 -2.75
CA GLN A 37 5.75 -12.27 -1.57
C GLN A 37 7.15 -12.64 -1.07
N ASN A 38 7.34 -12.49 0.23
CA ASN A 38 8.52 -12.89 0.98
C ASN A 38 8.41 -14.36 1.44
N THR A 39 9.53 -14.96 1.82
CA THR A 39 9.58 -16.36 2.29
C THR A 39 8.81 -16.58 3.60
N ASP A 40 8.62 -15.54 4.41
CA ASP A 40 7.83 -15.58 5.65
C ASP A 40 6.31 -15.47 5.40
N GLY A 41 5.89 -15.38 4.13
CA GLY A 41 4.49 -15.25 3.73
C GLY A 41 3.99 -13.80 3.70
N SER A 42 4.76 -12.84 4.22
CA SER A 42 4.42 -11.42 4.09
C SER A 42 4.59 -10.94 2.65
N VAL A 43 3.99 -9.80 2.31
CA VAL A 43 4.01 -9.20 0.98
C VAL A 43 4.35 -7.73 1.04
N PHE A 44 5.14 -7.27 0.09
CA PHE A 44 5.21 -5.84 -0.25
C PHE A 44 4.11 -5.51 -1.25
N ILE A 45 3.41 -4.40 -1.01
CA ILE A 45 2.37 -3.88 -1.89
C ILE A 45 2.98 -2.68 -2.63
N THR A 46 3.49 -2.94 -3.84
CA THR A 46 4.34 -2.01 -4.59
C THR A 46 3.54 -1.31 -5.69
N VAL A 47 3.77 -0.01 -5.87
CA VAL A 47 3.24 0.73 -7.03
C VAL A 47 4.01 0.27 -8.28
N PRO A 48 3.33 -0.20 -9.35
CA PRO A 48 4.00 -0.72 -10.54
C PRO A 48 5.01 0.27 -11.12
N CYS A 49 6.14 -0.25 -11.60
CA CYS A 49 7.24 0.52 -12.19
C CYS A 49 7.92 1.53 -11.24
N THR A 50 7.71 1.44 -9.92
CA THR A 50 8.39 2.27 -8.92
C THR A 50 9.01 1.41 -7.81
N ASN A 51 9.74 2.04 -6.89
CA ASN A 51 10.23 1.41 -5.66
C ASN A 51 9.42 1.84 -4.41
N TYR A 52 8.20 2.37 -4.61
CA TYR A 52 7.33 2.81 -3.52
C TYR A 52 6.36 1.70 -3.09
N VAL A 53 6.25 1.51 -1.78
CA VAL A 53 5.39 0.49 -1.16
C VAL A 53 4.43 1.10 -0.15
N ALA A 54 3.33 0.39 0.14
CA ALA A 54 2.43 0.73 1.23
C ALA A 54 3.15 0.64 2.60
N ASP A 55 3.10 1.73 3.36
CA ASP A 55 3.80 1.95 4.63
C ASP A 55 2.82 2.54 5.65
N VAL A 56 2.76 1.99 6.86
CA VAL A 56 2.03 2.63 7.97
C VAL A 56 2.84 3.80 8.48
N ASP A 57 2.25 4.99 8.51
CA ASP A 57 2.93 6.23 8.90
C ASP A 57 3.61 6.11 10.28
N ASN A 58 4.91 6.42 10.31
CA ASN A 58 5.80 6.27 11.47
C ASN A 58 5.82 4.85 12.10
N GLY A 59 5.33 3.82 11.41
CA GLY A 59 5.16 2.48 11.95
C GLY A 59 4.26 2.41 13.18
N ASN A 60 3.39 3.41 13.38
CA ASN A 60 2.50 3.46 14.54
C ASN A 60 1.32 2.49 14.33
N PRO A 61 1.14 1.46 15.18
CA PRO A 61 0.08 0.48 15.01
C PRO A 61 -1.30 0.96 15.54
N ALA A 62 -1.41 2.19 16.03
CA ALA A 62 -2.66 2.73 16.54
C ALA A 62 -3.77 2.77 15.46
N ASN A 63 -5.02 2.63 15.88
CA ASN A 63 -6.17 2.75 14.99
C ASN A 63 -6.26 4.16 14.40
N GLY A 64 -6.60 4.26 13.12
CA GLY A 64 -6.74 5.53 12.40
C GLY A 64 -5.44 6.08 11.82
N MET A 65 -4.31 5.36 11.98
CA MET A 65 -3.06 5.74 11.33
C MET A 65 -3.17 5.65 9.80
N THR A 66 -2.49 6.56 9.13
CA THR A 66 -2.52 6.64 7.66
C THR A 66 -1.63 5.57 7.04
N VAL A 67 -2.13 4.90 6.00
CA VAL A 67 -1.29 4.14 5.07
C VAL A 67 -0.86 5.08 3.93
N ARG A 68 0.46 5.22 3.77
CA ARG A 68 1.10 6.11 2.78
C ARG A 68 2.02 5.31 1.87
N LEU A 69 2.56 5.97 0.86
CA LEU A 69 3.68 5.47 0.09
C LEU A 69 5.00 5.91 0.70
N TRP A 70 5.93 4.96 0.76
CA TRP A 70 7.31 5.21 1.14
C TRP A 70 8.26 4.34 0.32
N GLU A 71 9.49 4.78 0.14
CA GLU A 71 10.51 3.99 -0.53
C GLU A 71 10.72 2.65 0.21
N LYS A 72 10.84 1.56 -0.56
CA LYS A 72 11.02 0.20 -0.03
C LYS A 72 12.33 0.11 0.74
N SER A 73 12.21 -0.07 2.06
CA SER A 73 13.33 -0.25 2.99
C SER A 73 13.36 -1.64 3.61
N GLY A 74 12.27 -2.41 3.46
CA GLY A 74 12.12 -3.73 4.07
C GLY A 74 11.71 -3.70 5.55
N ALA A 75 11.42 -2.51 6.07
CA ALA A 75 10.97 -2.29 7.44
C ALA A 75 9.63 -3.00 7.73
N ARG A 76 9.35 -3.28 9.00
CA ARG A 76 8.20 -4.09 9.41
C ARG A 76 6.87 -3.48 8.99
N GLN A 77 6.74 -2.16 9.05
CA GLN A 77 5.51 -1.44 8.67
C GLN A 77 5.23 -1.41 7.16
N GLN A 78 6.12 -1.99 6.34
CA GLN A 78 5.96 -2.16 4.90
C GLN A 78 5.58 -3.59 4.50
N ARG A 79 5.47 -4.51 5.48
CA ARG A 79 5.18 -5.93 5.27
C ARG A 79 3.76 -6.23 5.69
N TRP A 80 2.99 -6.81 4.78
CA TRP A 80 1.56 -7.06 4.97
C TRP A 80 1.28 -8.56 4.89
N TYR A 81 0.25 -9.04 5.59
CA TYR A 81 -0.34 -10.35 5.35
C TYR A 81 -1.74 -10.13 4.78
N PHE A 82 -2.14 -10.96 3.81
CA PHE A 82 -3.52 -11.02 3.36
C PHE A 82 -4.19 -12.21 4.06
N GLU A 83 -5.21 -11.92 4.86
CA GLU A 83 -6.01 -12.94 5.52
C GLU A 83 -7.22 -13.28 4.64
N ALA A 84 -7.58 -14.57 4.60
CA ALA A 84 -8.85 -14.99 4.02
C ALA A 84 -9.99 -14.62 4.97
N LEU A 85 -11.08 -14.12 4.41
CA LEU A 85 -12.34 -13.86 5.13
C LEU A 85 -13.20 -15.12 5.21
#